data_AF-A0A7W5VNJ6-F1
#
_entry.id   AF-A0A7W5VNJ6-F1
#
_cell.length_a   1.000
_cell.length_b   1.000
_cell.length_c   1.000
_cell.angle_alpha   90.00
_cell.angle_beta   90.00
_cell.angle_gamma   90.00
#
_symmetry.space_group_name_H-M   'P 1'
#
loop_
_entity.id
_entity.type
_entity.pdbx_description
1 polymer ?
#
loop_
_entity_poly.entity_id
_entity_poly.type
_entity_poly.pdbx_seq_one_letter_code
_entity_poly.pdbx_strand_id
1 'polypeptide(L)'
;MTIETTVATGNARRHATQSHEPRWPVILMTPDVSEAPGVPTETEYVVRANYADAIAEAGGIPLILPYNFENLASALALADGIVLTGARPGTEVTGARRQFEIQLVEQALKTGKPLLGICHGMQLIGECLGGKFRTELPAAAISHIPQGIPDVLAHEITVEPDSVLTNWVGKGPARVNSLHRHALAGDGRFRVAARAPDGTIEAFEGETDGFCLGIQWHPEYRLTELDRNIMRAFVGRSAEAAARKARNVSSVGSNRVRERLAQLELALPEASLPPGAFSGAVRTDNIITVSGQVPLKDGAVLQTGHLGADVSIEEGRECARWALLNALAQLEAAAGGFGNILGFVRLAGYVAADAAFERHGAVVDGASELLRALFPDRWAHARIAIGVTSLPRGVPVEVELTAVVGDEA
;
A
#
# COMPACT_ATOMS: atom_id res chain seq x y z
N MET A 1 9.92 65.58 3.12
CA MET A 1 9.46 64.37 2.41
C MET A 1 9.85 63.20 3.30
N THR A 2 8.95 62.88 4.21
CA THR A 2 9.13 61.89 5.27
C THR A 2 8.22 60.74 4.87
N ILE A 3 8.77 59.55 4.64
CA ILE A 3 7.97 58.36 4.36
C ILE A 3 8.26 57.39 5.49
N GLU A 4 7.29 57.30 6.39
CA GLU A 4 7.12 56.22 7.36
C GLU A 4 6.85 54.92 6.60
N THR A 5 7.62 53.87 6.88
CA THR A 5 7.31 52.50 6.44
C THR A 5 6.63 51.77 7.58
N THR A 6 5.31 51.63 7.45
CA THR A 6 4.43 50.88 8.34
C THR A 6 4.83 49.41 8.40
N VAL A 7 5.06 48.90 9.61
CA VAL A 7 5.27 47.48 9.89
C VAL A 7 3.93 46.75 9.71
N ALA A 8 3.81 45.97 8.63
CA ALA A 8 2.72 45.03 8.47
C ALA A 8 3.02 43.77 9.30
N THR A 9 2.22 43.56 10.34
CA THR A 9 2.19 42.32 11.13
C THR A 9 1.75 41.17 10.23
N GLY A 10 2.72 40.39 9.75
CA GLY A 10 2.49 39.15 9.02
C GLY A 10 1.93 38.08 9.96
N ASN A 11 0.65 37.77 9.76
CA ASN A 11 -0.05 36.69 10.42
C ASN A 11 0.67 35.36 10.07
N ALA A 12 1.21 34.69 11.08
CA ALA A 12 1.87 33.40 10.93
C ALA A 12 0.90 32.41 10.27
N ARG A 13 1.18 32.05 9.01
CA ARG A 13 0.51 30.94 8.34
C ARG A 13 0.86 29.67 9.11
N ARG A 14 -0.04 29.26 10.00
CA ARG A 14 -0.07 27.89 10.52
C ARG A 14 0.01 26.97 9.31
N HIS A 15 1.02 26.11 9.25
CA HIS A 15 1.05 25.03 8.28
C HIS A 15 -0.25 24.24 8.45
N ALA A 16 -1.17 24.43 7.49
CA ALA A 16 -2.30 23.55 7.34
C ALA A 16 -1.71 22.16 7.10
N THR A 17 -1.93 21.25 8.05
CA THR A 17 -1.84 19.81 7.82
C THR A 17 -2.61 19.54 6.53
N GLN A 18 -1.90 19.22 5.46
CA GLN A 18 -2.53 18.84 4.19
C GLN A 18 -3.41 17.64 4.51
N SER A 19 -4.73 17.83 4.41
CA SER A 19 -5.69 16.75 4.52
C SER A 19 -5.41 15.78 3.37
N HIS A 20 -4.87 14.60 3.68
CA HIS A 20 -4.53 13.59 2.70
C HIS A 20 -5.74 13.21 1.85
N GLU A 21 -5.62 13.35 0.54
CA GLU A 21 -6.55 12.69 -0.36
C GLU A 21 -6.31 11.17 -0.27
N PRO A 22 -7.34 10.36 -0.04
CA PRO A 22 -7.18 8.92 0.08
C PRO A 22 -6.63 8.36 -1.24
N ARG A 23 -5.54 7.57 -1.18
CA ARG A 23 -5.02 6.85 -2.34
C ARG A 23 -6.11 5.92 -2.89
N TRP A 24 -6.36 6.02 -4.20
CA TRP A 24 -7.30 5.13 -4.88
C TRP A 24 -6.67 3.73 -5.00
N PRO A 25 -7.36 2.66 -4.56
CA PRO A 25 -6.83 1.30 -4.63
C PRO A 25 -6.70 0.83 -6.09
N VAL A 26 -5.60 0.14 -6.40
CA VAL A 26 -5.36 -0.46 -7.72
C VAL A 26 -6.11 -1.78 -7.81
N ILE A 27 -7.00 -1.90 -8.78
CA ILE A 27 -7.81 -3.09 -9.01
C ILE A 27 -7.39 -3.74 -10.33
N LEU A 28 -6.85 -4.96 -10.25
CA LEU A 28 -6.52 -5.73 -11.44
C LEU A 28 -7.77 -6.45 -11.96
N MET A 29 -8.01 -6.39 -13.27
CA MET A 29 -9.10 -7.10 -13.93
C MET A 29 -8.60 -8.06 -14.99
N THR A 30 -9.09 -9.30 -14.97
CA THR A 30 -8.70 -10.31 -15.94
C THR A 30 -9.36 -10.04 -17.30
N PRO A 31 -8.59 -9.95 -18.40
CA PRO A 31 -9.14 -9.81 -19.74
C PRO A 31 -9.76 -11.11 -20.25
N ASP A 32 -10.45 -11.00 -21.38
CA ASP A 32 -10.66 -12.11 -22.31
C ASP A 32 -9.64 -11.99 -23.45
N VAL A 33 -9.47 -13.04 -24.26
CA VAL A 33 -8.60 -13.00 -25.45
C VAL A 33 -9.44 -13.04 -26.72
N SER A 34 -9.33 -12.00 -27.54
CA SER A 34 -9.95 -12.01 -28.86
C SER A 34 -9.01 -12.66 -29.87
N GLU A 35 -9.44 -13.77 -30.47
CA GLU A 35 -8.81 -14.40 -31.62
C GLU A 35 -9.78 -14.25 -32.80
N ALA A 36 -9.38 -13.54 -33.86
CA ALA A 36 -10.21 -13.42 -35.06
C ALA A 36 -10.32 -14.80 -35.75
N PRO A 37 -11.53 -15.34 -35.99
CA PRO A 37 -11.67 -16.64 -36.64
C PRO A 37 -11.10 -16.61 -38.06
N GLY A 38 -10.15 -17.50 -38.37
CA GLY A 38 -9.71 -17.79 -39.74
C GLY A 38 -8.64 -16.88 -40.34
N VAL A 39 -8.13 -15.87 -39.61
CA VAL A 39 -6.95 -15.08 -40.04
C VAL A 39 -5.99 -14.98 -38.86
N PRO A 40 -4.72 -15.43 -38.99
CA PRO A 40 -3.72 -15.19 -37.96
C PRO A 40 -3.53 -13.68 -37.83
N THR A 41 -3.98 -13.15 -36.70
CA THR A 41 -3.83 -11.74 -36.32
C THR A 41 -3.22 -11.70 -34.92
N GLU A 42 -2.72 -10.54 -34.52
CA GLU A 42 -2.17 -10.34 -33.19
C GLU A 42 -3.18 -10.70 -32.10
N THR A 43 -2.71 -11.32 -31.01
CA THR A 43 -3.56 -11.63 -29.86
C THR A 43 -3.98 -10.34 -29.16
N GLU A 44 -5.29 -10.12 -29.03
CA GLU A 44 -5.84 -8.95 -28.33
C GLU A 44 -6.38 -9.33 -26.95
N TYR A 45 -6.00 -8.57 -25.93
CA TYR A 45 -6.67 -8.60 -24.64
C TYR A 45 -7.87 -7.65 -24.65
N VAL A 46 -9.05 -8.17 -24.33
CA VAL A 46 -10.29 -7.39 -24.35
C VAL A 46 -10.99 -7.45 -23.01
N VAL A 47 -11.37 -6.28 -22.50
CA VAL A 47 -12.24 -6.12 -21.33
C VAL A 47 -13.36 -5.18 -21.72
N ARG A 48 -14.61 -5.52 -21.33
CA ARG A 48 -15.74 -4.61 -21.53
C ARG A 48 -15.57 -3.36 -20.66
N ALA A 49 -15.78 -2.18 -21.25
CA ALA A 49 -15.56 -0.90 -20.57
C ALA A 49 -16.33 -0.77 -19.25
N ASN A 50 -17.53 -1.36 -19.17
CA ASN A 50 -18.37 -1.29 -17.97
C ASN A 50 -17.73 -1.88 -16.70
N TYR A 51 -16.80 -2.84 -16.79
CA TYR A 51 -16.02 -3.28 -15.63
C TYR A 51 -15.11 -2.16 -15.11
N ALA A 52 -14.36 -1.52 -16.02
CA ALA A 52 -13.46 -0.44 -15.69
C ALA A 52 -14.24 0.77 -15.14
N ASP A 53 -15.34 1.13 -15.79
CA ASP A 53 -16.21 2.23 -15.35
C ASP A 53 -16.81 1.98 -13.97
N ALA A 54 -17.24 0.75 -13.68
CA ALA A 54 -17.82 0.41 -12.39
C ALA A 54 -16.78 0.43 -11.25
N ILE A 55 -15.54 0.02 -11.52
CA ILE A 55 -14.42 0.16 -10.59
C ILE A 55 -14.07 1.64 -10.36
N ALA A 56 -13.99 2.43 -11.44
CA ALA A 56 -13.66 3.85 -11.36
C ALA A 56 -14.73 4.64 -10.61
N GLU A 57 -16.03 4.39 -10.86
CA GLU A 57 -17.14 4.99 -10.12
C GLU A 57 -17.10 4.64 -8.62
N ALA A 58 -16.64 3.44 -8.29
CA ALA A 58 -16.45 3.00 -6.90
C ALA A 58 -15.18 3.57 -6.23
N GLY A 59 -14.37 4.37 -6.95
CA GLY A 59 -13.17 5.03 -6.43
C GLY A 59 -11.88 4.21 -6.55
N GLY A 60 -11.84 3.20 -7.42
CA GLY A 60 -10.65 2.38 -7.70
C GLY A 60 -9.95 2.76 -9.01
N ILE A 61 -8.71 2.32 -9.17
CA ILE A 61 -7.95 2.43 -10.42
C ILE A 61 -8.03 1.08 -11.15
N PRO A 62 -8.80 0.95 -12.24
CA PRO A 62 -8.90 -0.30 -12.98
C PRO A 62 -7.69 -0.49 -13.89
N LEU A 63 -7.01 -1.64 -13.79
CA LEU A 63 -5.92 -2.02 -14.69
C LEU A 63 -6.16 -3.42 -15.28
N ILE A 64 -6.03 -3.55 -16.60
CA ILE A 64 -6.07 -4.85 -17.27
C ILE A 64 -4.85 -5.66 -16.85
N LEU A 65 -5.03 -6.93 -16.53
CA LEU A 65 -3.96 -7.87 -16.18
C LEU A 65 -3.70 -8.86 -17.34
N PRO A 66 -2.71 -8.62 -18.21
CA PRO A 66 -2.31 -9.57 -19.23
C PRO A 66 -1.86 -10.91 -18.62
N TYR A 67 -1.99 -11.99 -19.37
CA TYR A 67 -1.58 -13.32 -18.89
C TYR A 67 -0.06 -13.45 -18.99
N ASN A 68 0.63 -13.20 -17.88
CA ASN A 68 2.07 -13.43 -17.76
C ASN A 68 2.36 -14.14 -16.44
N PHE A 69 2.70 -15.43 -16.55
CA PHE A 69 2.96 -16.29 -15.40
C PHE A 69 4.25 -15.91 -14.65
N GLU A 70 5.25 -15.36 -15.33
CA GLU A 70 6.56 -15.04 -14.75
C GLU A 70 6.49 -13.85 -13.80
N ASN A 71 5.61 -12.88 -14.09
CA ASN A 71 5.48 -11.65 -13.31
C ASN A 71 4.24 -11.62 -12.41
N LEU A 72 3.50 -12.72 -12.29
CA LEU A 72 2.25 -12.82 -11.52
C LEU A 72 2.41 -12.34 -10.07
N ALA A 73 3.51 -12.72 -9.40
CA ALA A 73 3.79 -12.28 -8.03
C ALA A 73 3.96 -10.76 -7.92
N SER A 74 4.62 -10.13 -8.90
CA SER A 74 4.79 -8.67 -8.96
C SER A 74 3.46 -7.97 -9.27
N ALA A 75 2.63 -8.53 -10.16
CA ALA A 75 1.29 -8.02 -10.42
C ALA A 75 0.42 -8.06 -9.15
N LEU A 76 0.45 -9.16 -8.40
CA LEU A 76 -0.25 -9.28 -7.12
C LEU A 76 0.28 -8.34 -6.04
N ALA A 77 1.56 -7.98 -6.08
CA ALA A 77 2.14 -7.00 -5.17
C ALA A 77 1.65 -5.58 -5.48
N LEU A 78 1.43 -5.26 -6.76
CA LEU A 78 0.86 -3.98 -7.24
C LEU A 78 -0.64 -3.85 -6.92
N ALA A 79 -1.40 -4.94 -7.01
CA ALA A 79 -2.84 -4.94 -6.80
C ALA A 79 -3.22 -4.66 -5.33
N ASP A 80 -4.25 -3.86 -5.12
CA ASP A 80 -4.94 -3.74 -3.83
C ASP A 80 -6.17 -4.68 -3.78
N GLY A 81 -6.74 -5.01 -4.94
CA GLY A 81 -7.78 -6.02 -5.12
C GLY A 81 -7.81 -6.58 -6.55
N ILE A 82 -8.55 -7.67 -6.78
CA ILE A 82 -8.64 -8.33 -8.09
C ILE A 82 -10.11 -8.64 -8.44
N VAL A 83 -10.49 -8.32 -9.68
CA VAL A 83 -11.76 -8.71 -10.29
C VAL A 83 -11.49 -9.77 -11.36
N LEU A 84 -12.09 -10.95 -11.21
CA LEU A 84 -12.18 -11.93 -12.28
C LEU A 84 -13.45 -11.66 -13.09
N THR A 85 -13.27 -11.32 -14.37
CA THR A 85 -14.37 -10.88 -15.24
C THR A 85 -15.20 -12.05 -15.76
N GLY A 86 -16.42 -11.76 -16.19
CA GLY A 86 -17.24 -12.71 -16.94
C GLY A 86 -16.69 -12.94 -18.35
N ALA A 87 -16.85 -14.15 -18.87
CA ALA A 87 -16.50 -14.47 -20.25
C ALA A 87 -17.39 -13.72 -21.26
N ARG A 88 -17.02 -13.72 -22.55
CA ARG A 88 -17.98 -13.37 -23.60
C ARG A 88 -19.15 -14.36 -23.64
N PRO A 89 -20.38 -13.91 -23.90
CA PRO A 89 -21.52 -14.80 -24.03
C PRO A 89 -21.25 -15.85 -25.11
N GLY A 90 -21.54 -17.12 -24.83
CA GLY A 90 -21.29 -18.20 -25.78
C GLY A 90 -19.84 -18.72 -25.85
N THR A 91 -18.88 -18.07 -25.18
CA THR A 91 -17.49 -18.55 -25.09
C THR A 91 -17.27 -19.43 -23.86
N GLU A 92 -16.59 -20.56 -24.04
CA GLU A 92 -16.04 -21.35 -22.93
C GLU A 92 -14.63 -20.88 -22.62
N VAL A 93 -14.35 -20.61 -21.35
CA VAL A 93 -13.01 -20.19 -20.92
C VAL A 93 -12.14 -21.43 -20.76
N THR A 94 -11.21 -21.59 -21.68
CA THR A 94 -10.27 -22.71 -21.73
C THR A 94 -8.83 -22.20 -21.91
N GLY A 95 -7.87 -23.12 -21.99
CA GLY A 95 -6.48 -22.80 -22.36
C GLY A 95 -5.80 -21.81 -21.40
N ALA A 96 -5.10 -20.84 -21.99
CA ALA A 96 -4.22 -19.91 -21.28
C ALA A 96 -4.95 -19.05 -20.24
N ARG A 97 -6.17 -18.56 -20.56
CA ARG A 97 -6.97 -17.76 -19.63
C ARG A 97 -7.29 -18.55 -18.36
N ARG A 98 -7.88 -19.74 -18.50
CA ARG A 98 -8.28 -20.56 -17.34
C ARG A 98 -7.07 -20.93 -16.48
N GLN A 99 -5.96 -21.34 -17.10
CA GLN A 99 -4.74 -21.71 -16.38
C GLN A 99 -4.17 -20.52 -15.59
N PHE A 100 -4.15 -19.33 -16.20
CA PHE A 100 -3.68 -18.12 -15.55
C PHE A 100 -4.60 -17.69 -14.39
N GLU A 101 -5.93 -17.67 -14.62
CA GLU A 101 -6.91 -17.28 -13.61
C GLU A 101 -6.89 -18.21 -12.39
N ILE A 102 -6.68 -19.53 -12.57
CA ILE A 102 -6.51 -20.47 -11.46
C ILE A 102 -5.30 -20.10 -10.59
N GLN A 103 -4.12 -19.90 -11.21
CA GLN A 103 -2.92 -19.54 -10.46
C GLN A 103 -3.06 -18.18 -9.77
N LEU A 104 -3.72 -17.22 -10.44
CA LEU A 104 -4.03 -15.91 -9.87
C LEU A 104 -4.90 -16.05 -8.62
N VAL A 105 -5.99 -16.83 -8.69
CA VAL A 105 -6.90 -17.06 -7.56
C VAL A 105 -6.19 -17.78 -6.43
N GLU A 106 -5.45 -18.86 -6.69
CA GLU A 106 -4.71 -19.60 -5.66
C GLU A 106 -3.73 -18.69 -4.89
N GLN A 107 -2.97 -17.86 -5.61
CA GLN A 107 -2.02 -16.94 -4.97
C GLN A 107 -2.73 -15.78 -4.24
N ALA A 108 -3.82 -15.26 -4.79
CA ALA A 108 -4.62 -14.23 -4.14
C ALA A 108 -5.24 -14.73 -2.83
N LEU A 109 -5.82 -15.94 -2.83
CA LEU A 109 -6.34 -16.62 -1.64
C LEU A 109 -5.24 -16.82 -0.59
N LYS A 110 -4.07 -17.32 -1.00
CA LYS A 110 -2.91 -17.54 -0.11
C LYS A 110 -2.41 -16.26 0.55
N THR A 111 -2.56 -15.12 -0.11
CA THR A 111 -2.08 -13.81 0.37
C THR A 111 -3.18 -12.96 1.01
N GLY A 112 -4.41 -13.49 1.14
CA GLY A 112 -5.56 -12.76 1.67
C GLY A 112 -5.93 -11.53 0.82
N LYS A 113 -5.60 -11.55 -0.48
CA LYS A 113 -5.92 -10.44 -1.39
C LYS A 113 -7.43 -10.40 -1.63
N PRO A 114 -8.07 -9.21 -1.58
CA PRO A 114 -9.48 -9.08 -1.92
C PRO A 114 -9.79 -9.57 -3.34
N LEU A 115 -10.81 -10.42 -3.46
CA LEU A 115 -11.28 -11.05 -4.69
C LEU A 115 -12.76 -10.76 -4.94
N LEU A 116 -13.09 -10.38 -6.16
CA LEU A 116 -14.45 -10.36 -6.69
C LEU A 116 -14.51 -11.19 -7.98
N GLY A 117 -15.33 -12.23 -8.00
CA GLY A 117 -15.62 -13.00 -9.21
C GLY A 117 -16.99 -12.63 -9.79
N ILE A 118 -17.04 -12.29 -11.08
CA ILE A 118 -18.29 -11.98 -11.77
C ILE A 118 -18.57 -13.02 -12.86
N CYS A 119 -19.76 -13.62 -12.83
CA CYS A 119 -20.21 -14.66 -13.75
C CYS A 119 -19.20 -15.82 -13.86
N HIS A 120 -18.41 -15.89 -14.92
CA HIS A 120 -17.31 -16.88 -15.03
C HIS A 120 -16.32 -16.79 -13.87
N GLY A 121 -15.95 -15.57 -13.45
CA GLY A 121 -15.01 -15.38 -12.35
C GLY A 121 -15.51 -15.96 -11.03
N MET A 122 -16.81 -15.86 -10.76
CA MET A 122 -17.44 -16.50 -9.60
C MET A 122 -17.29 -18.01 -9.65
N GLN A 123 -17.57 -18.61 -10.82
CA GLN A 123 -17.51 -20.05 -11.01
C GLN A 123 -16.09 -20.57 -10.76
N LEU A 124 -15.08 -19.91 -11.34
CA LEU A 124 -13.68 -20.28 -11.18
C LEU A 124 -13.20 -20.14 -9.72
N ILE A 125 -13.53 -19.02 -9.05
CA ILE A 125 -13.20 -18.86 -7.62
C ILE A 125 -13.89 -19.95 -6.79
N GLY A 126 -15.18 -20.22 -7.05
CA GLY A 126 -15.94 -21.25 -6.36
C GLY A 126 -15.34 -22.65 -6.52
N GLU A 127 -14.87 -23.02 -7.73
CA GLU A 127 -14.13 -24.24 -7.98
C GLU A 127 -12.83 -24.31 -7.16
N CYS A 128 -12.03 -23.24 -7.13
CA CYS A 128 -10.81 -23.15 -6.31
C CYS A 128 -11.10 -23.26 -4.79
N LEU A 129 -12.31 -22.92 -4.36
CA LEU A 129 -12.79 -23.09 -2.99
C LEU A 129 -13.40 -24.48 -2.73
N GLY A 130 -13.44 -25.38 -3.72
CA GLY A 130 -13.90 -26.76 -3.60
C GLY A 130 -15.33 -27.01 -4.08
N GLY A 131 -16.01 -25.99 -4.60
CA GLY A 131 -17.33 -26.13 -5.22
C GLY A 131 -17.28 -26.90 -6.54
N LYS A 132 -18.45 -27.24 -7.07
CA LYS A 132 -18.60 -28.00 -8.32
C LYS A 132 -19.10 -27.10 -9.43
N PHE A 133 -18.34 -27.04 -10.51
CA PHE A 133 -18.80 -26.43 -11.75
C PHE A 133 -19.86 -27.30 -12.42
N ARG A 134 -20.99 -26.68 -12.79
CA ARG A 134 -22.03 -27.32 -13.60
C ARG A 134 -22.09 -26.67 -14.97
N THR A 135 -21.96 -27.50 -16.00
CA THR A 135 -22.13 -27.13 -17.41
C THR A 135 -23.60 -26.95 -17.80
N GLU A 136 -24.53 -27.37 -16.95
CA GLU A 136 -25.96 -27.28 -17.18
C GLU A 136 -26.66 -26.66 -15.96
N LEU A 137 -27.64 -25.81 -16.22
CA LEU A 137 -28.51 -25.23 -15.19
C LEU A 137 -29.60 -26.23 -14.80
N PRO A 138 -30.15 -26.13 -13.57
CA PRO A 138 -31.35 -26.90 -13.21
C PRO A 138 -32.47 -26.68 -14.23
N ALA A 139 -33.25 -27.72 -14.49
CA ALA A 139 -34.47 -27.57 -15.30
C ALA A 139 -35.43 -26.61 -14.57
N ALA A 140 -35.60 -25.41 -15.11
CA ALA A 140 -36.22 -24.29 -14.41
C ALA A 140 -37.26 -23.56 -15.26
N ALA A 141 -38.19 -22.88 -14.59
CA ALA A 141 -39.20 -22.02 -15.21
C ALA A 141 -38.68 -20.60 -15.56
N ILE A 142 -37.42 -20.30 -15.26
CA ILE A 142 -36.79 -18.99 -15.50
C ILE A 142 -35.67 -19.10 -16.53
N SER A 143 -35.50 -18.05 -17.34
CA SER A 143 -34.39 -17.94 -18.29
C SER A 143 -33.24 -17.17 -17.69
N HIS A 144 -32.08 -17.81 -17.62
CA HIS A 144 -30.80 -17.19 -17.24
C HIS A 144 -30.09 -16.50 -18.42
N ILE A 145 -30.67 -16.58 -19.62
CA ILE A 145 -30.22 -15.86 -20.83
C ILE A 145 -31.46 -15.26 -21.51
N PRO A 146 -32.09 -14.23 -20.92
CA PRO A 146 -33.29 -13.61 -21.50
C PRO A 146 -32.97 -12.84 -22.79
N GLN A 147 -31.73 -12.34 -22.95
CA GLN A 147 -31.27 -11.56 -24.10
C GLN A 147 -29.74 -11.62 -24.21
N GLY A 148 -29.17 -11.13 -25.33
CA GLY A 148 -27.74 -11.22 -25.62
C GLY A 148 -26.82 -10.27 -24.84
N ILE A 149 -27.39 -9.30 -24.12
CA ILE A 149 -26.68 -8.31 -23.29
C ILE A 149 -27.42 -8.25 -21.95
N PRO A 150 -26.78 -8.32 -20.77
CA PRO A 150 -27.47 -8.28 -19.49
C PRO A 150 -27.72 -6.83 -19.01
N ASP A 151 -28.23 -5.95 -19.86
CA ASP A 151 -28.50 -4.54 -19.54
C ASP A 151 -29.92 -4.29 -18.98
N VAL A 152 -30.70 -5.35 -18.75
CA VAL A 152 -32.01 -5.31 -18.08
C VAL A 152 -32.12 -6.37 -16.99
N LEU A 153 -33.01 -6.15 -16.02
CA LEU A 153 -33.28 -7.09 -14.94
C LEU A 153 -34.05 -8.32 -15.47
N ALA A 154 -33.57 -9.50 -15.10
CA ALA A 154 -34.07 -10.80 -15.52
C ALA A 154 -35.00 -11.41 -14.47
N HIS A 155 -34.45 -11.89 -13.35
CA HIS A 155 -35.18 -12.63 -12.32
C HIS A 155 -34.95 -12.06 -10.92
N GLU A 156 -35.75 -12.53 -9.97
CA GLU A 156 -35.56 -12.27 -8.55
C GLU A 156 -34.44 -13.15 -7.98
N ILE A 157 -33.88 -12.73 -6.86
CA ILE A 157 -32.99 -13.53 -6.01
C ILE A 157 -33.48 -13.49 -4.57
N THR A 158 -33.29 -14.61 -3.88
CA THR A 158 -33.43 -14.69 -2.42
C THR A 158 -32.05 -14.53 -1.80
N VAL A 159 -31.86 -13.48 -1.01
CA VAL A 159 -30.62 -13.24 -0.26
C VAL A 159 -30.67 -14.06 1.03
N GLU A 160 -29.61 -14.81 1.30
CA GLU A 160 -29.49 -15.60 2.51
C GLU A 160 -29.29 -14.66 3.72
N PRO A 161 -29.95 -14.92 4.86
CA PRO A 161 -29.78 -14.13 6.08
C PRO A 161 -28.31 -14.05 6.52
N ASP A 162 -27.95 -12.95 7.16
CA ASP A 162 -26.60 -12.67 7.67
C ASP A 162 -25.50 -12.72 6.60
N SER A 163 -25.86 -12.69 5.31
CA SER A 163 -24.91 -12.49 4.21
C SER A 163 -24.44 -11.04 4.12
N VAL A 164 -23.26 -10.82 3.54
CA VAL A 164 -22.76 -9.46 3.23
C VAL A 164 -23.77 -8.68 2.38
N LEU A 165 -24.52 -9.37 1.52
CA LEU A 165 -25.54 -8.78 0.66
C LEU A 165 -26.74 -8.25 1.44
N THR A 166 -27.02 -8.78 2.64
CA THR A 166 -28.14 -8.34 3.49
C THR A 166 -28.06 -6.85 3.82
N ASN A 167 -26.85 -6.31 3.93
CA ASN A 167 -26.62 -4.89 4.21
C ASN A 167 -26.65 -4.01 2.95
N TRP A 168 -26.66 -4.61 1.77
CA TRP A 168 -26.54 -3.91 0.49
C TRP A 168 -27.82 -3.96 -0.33
N VAL A 169 -28.68 -4.95 -0.04
CA VAL A 169 -29.99 -5.08 -0.65
C VAL A 169 -30.93 -3.99 -0.14
N GLY A 170 -31.64 -3.35 -1.06
CA GLY A 170 -32.65 -2.34 -0.74
C GLY A 170 -33.93 -2.95 -0.15
N LYS A 171 -34.94 -2.11 0.07
CA LYS A 171 -36.28 -2.57 0.47
C LYS A 171 -36.99 -3.22 -0.71
N GLY A 172 -37.60 -4.38 -0.49
CA GLY A 172 -38.39 -5.10 -1.50
C GLY A 172 -37.65 -6.29 -2.12
N PRO A 173 -38.29 -6.99 -3.08
CA PRO A 173 -37.68 -8.13 -3.76
C PRO A 173 -36.45 -7.68 -4.55
N ALA A 174 -35.33 -8.38 -4.36
CA ALA A 174 -34.09 -8.13 -5.09
C ALA A 174 -34.17 -8.76 -6.48
N ARG A 175 -33.95 -7.95 -7.52
CA ARG A 175 -33.90 -8.40 -8.91
C ARG A 175 -32.54 -8.11 -9.51
N VAL A 176 -32.07 -9.00 -10.37
CA VAL A 176 -30.74 -8.94 -11.00
C VAL A 176 -30.84 -9.19 -12.50
N ASN A 177 -29.84 -8.75 -13.27
CA ASN A 177 -29.67 -9.16 -14.66
C ASN A 177 -29.14 -10.60 -14.74
N SER A 178 -29.12 -11.19 -15.93
CA SER A 178 -28.56 -12.54 -16.10
C SER A 178 -28.06 -12.78 -17.51
N LEU A 179 -26.90 -13.43 -17.62
CA LEU A 179 -26.33 -13.93 -18.88
C LEU A 179 -25.35 -15.07 -18.63
N HIS A 180 -25.86 -16.23 -18.22
CA HIS A 180 -25.04 -17.43 -17.99
C HIS A 180 -25.80 -18.72 -18.30
N ARG A 181 -25.02 -19.76 -18.60
CA ARG A 181 -25.46 -21.13 -18.90
C ARG A 181 -24.88 -22.17 -17.95
N HIS A 182 -23.91 -21.75 -17.15
CA HIS A 182 -23.22 -22.55 -16.17
C HIS A 182 -23.55 -22.02 -14.79
N ALA A 183 -23.37 -22.84 -13.78
CA ALA A 183 -23.56 -22.45 -12.39
C ALA A 183 -22.55 -23.14 -11.49
N LEU A 184 -22.29 -22.52 -10.35
CA LEU A 184 -21.64 -23.17 -9.23
C LEU A 184 -22.67 -24.00 -8.45
N ALA A 185 -22.27 -25.16 -7.94
CA ALA A 185 -23.10 -26.00 -7.09
C ALA A 185 -22.28 -26.74 -6.03
N GLY A 186 -22.99 -27.37 -5.10
CA GLY A 186 -22.39 -28.12 -4.00
C GLY A 186 -21.82 -27.21 -2.92
N ASP A 187 -20.98 -27.81 -2.08
CA ASP A 187 -20.36 -27.15 -0.93
C ASP A 187 -18.87 -26.90 -1.19
N GLY A 188 -18.26 -26.04 -0.39
CA GLY A 188 -16.83 -25.73 -0.42
C GLY A 188 -16.48 -24.82 0.74
N ARG A 189 -15.29 -24.20 0.69
CA ARG A 189 -14.87 -23.13 1.61
C ARG A 189 -15.55 -21.81 1.25
N PHE A 190 -16.87 -21.82 1.15
CA PHE A 190 -17.71 -20.66 0.89
C PHE A 190 -19.10 -20.88 1.47
N ARG A 191 -19.75 -19.77 1.81
CA ARG A 191 -21.16 -19.72 2.22
C ARG A 191 -21.98 -19.10 1.11
N VAL A 192 -23.09 -19.74 0.74
CA VAL A 192 -24.03 -19.16 -0.22
C VAL A 192 -24.65 -17.89 0.36
N ALA A 193 -24.70 -16.84 -0.46
CA ALA A 193 -25.21 -15.52 -0.09
C ALA A 193 -26.51 -15.15 -0.83
N ALA A 194 -26.75 -15.71 -2.01
CA ALA A 194 -28.03 -15.56 -2.70
C ALA A 194 -28.32 -16.73 -3.64
N ARG A 195 -29.61 -16.96 -3.91
CA ARG A 195 -30.10 -17.97 -4.86
C ARG A 195 -31.19 -17.44 -5.77
N ALA A 196 -31.25 -17.94 -6.99
CA ALA A 196 -32.40 -17.77 -7.87
C ALA A 196 -33.57 -18.69 -7.45
N PRO A 197 -34.82 -18.44 -7.93
CA PRO A 197 -35.99 -19.27 -7.62
C PRO A 197 -35.85 -20.77 -7.94
N ASP A 198 -34.98 -21.13 -8.87
CA ASP A 198 -34.70 -22.52 -9.25
C ASP A 198 -33.60 -23.18 -8.39
N GLY A 199 -33.10 -22.47 -7.38
CA GLY A 199 -32.06 -22.93 -6.46
C GLY A 199 -30.63 -22.68 -6.94
N THR A 200 -30.43 -22.12 -8.14
CA THR A 200 -29.11 -21.73 -8.66
C THR A 200 -28.43 -20.77 -7.70
N ILE A 201 -27.15 -21.02 -7.38
CA ILE A 201 -26.35 -20.13 -6.54
C ILE A 201 -26.04 -18.87 -7.35
N GLU A 202 -26.50 -17.73 -6.85
CA GLU A 202 -26.33 -16.42 -7.46
C GLU A 202 -25.20 -15.61 -6.83
N ALA A 203 -24.89 -15.89 -5.57
CA ALA A 203 -23.75 -15.30 -4.90
C ALA A 203 -23.21 -16.20 -3.79
N PHE A 204 -21.92 -16.05 -3.48
CA PHE A 204 -21.30 -16.65 -2.29
C PHE A 204 -20.25 -15.75 -1.66
N GLU A 205 -20.02 -15.93 -0.37
CA GLU A 205 -18.88 -15.38 0.37
C GLU A 205 -17.84 -16.47 0.59
N GLY A 206 -16.59 -16.22 0.19
CA GLY A 206 -15.49 -17.16 0.40
C GLY A 206 -15.03 -17.15 1.86
N GLU A 207 -14.83 -18.33 2.44
CA GLU A 207 -14.24 -18.52 3.77
C GLU A 207 -12.71 -18.43 3.65
N THR A 208 -12.20 -17.20 3.70
CA THR A 208 -10.78 -16.88 3.45
C THR A 208 -10.28 -15.79 4.42
N ASP A 209 -8.96 -15.61 4.52
CA ASP A 209 -8.35 -14.54 5.33
C ASP A 209 -8.63 -13.13 4.76
N GLY A 210 -8.99 -13.05 3.48
CA GLY A 210 -9.31 -11.81 2.76
C GLY A 210 -10.80 -11.68 2.43
N PHE A 211 -11.18 -10.53 1.89
CA PHE A 211 -12.52 -10.37 1.31
C PHE A 211 -12.63 -11.20 0.03
N CYS A 212 -13.60 -12.09 -0.07
CA CYS A 212 -13.81 -12.92 -1.25
C CYS A 212 -15.31 -13.04 -1.53
N LEU A 213 -15.75 -12.55 -2.70
CA LEU A 213 -17.15 -12.54 -3.10
C LEU A 213 -17.29 -13.06 -4.54
N GLY A 214 -18.17 -14.03 -4.74
CA GLY A 214 -18.61 -14.46 -6.07
C GLY A 214 -20.03 -13.97 -6.36
N ILE A 215 -20.25 -13.37 -7.53
CA ILE A 215 -21.54 -12.90 -8.03
C ILE A 215 -21.78 -13.51 -9.42
N GLN A 216 -22.93 -14.15 -9.63
CA GLN A 216 -23.24 -14.86 -10.87
C GLN A 216 -23.84 -13.91 -11.92
N TRP A 217 -24.63 -12.94 -11.48
CA TRP A 217 -25.11 -11.84 -12.33
C TRP A 217 -24.01 -10.82 -12.64
N HIS A 218 -24.37 -9.73 -13.32
CA HIS A 218 -23.44 -8.76 -13.88
C HIS A 218 -23.57 -7.37 -13.23
N PRO A 219 -23.04 -7.17 -12.00
CA PRO A 219 -23.15 -5.91 -11.27
C PRO A 219 -22.36 -4.75 -11.93
N GLU A 220 -21.45 -5.05 -12.87
CA GLU A 220 -20.74 -4.01 -13.64
C GLU A 220 -21.68 -3.14 -14.49
N TYR A 221 -22.90 -3.62 -14.78
CA TYR A 221 -23.94 -2.83 -15.45
C TYR A 221 -24.61 -1.81 -14.53
N ARG A 222 -24.45 -1.92 -13.20
CA ARG A 222 -24.92 -0.94 -12.21
C ARG A 222 -26.43 -0.63 -12.34
N LEU A 223 -27.25 -1.63 -12.67
CA LEU A 223 -28.69 -1.44 -12.91
C LEU A 223 -29.45 -1.12 -11.62
N THR A 224 -28.93 -1.58 -10.48
CA THR A 224 -29.54 -1.41 -9.16
C THR A 224 -28.57 -0.78 -8.16
N GLU A 225 -29.10 -0.35 -7.01
CA GLU A 225 -28.23 0.10 -5.90
C GLU A 225 -27.46 -1.07 -5.29
N LEU A 226 -27.99 -2.30 -5.34
CA LEU A 226 -27.28 -3.50 -4.93
C LEU A 226 -25.99 -3.67 -5.75
N ASP A 227 -26.08 -3.51 -7.08
CA ASP A 227 -24.92 -3.61 -7.97
C ASP A 227 -23.85 -2.58 -7.62
N ARG A 228 -24.24 -1.31 -7.44
CA ARG A 228 -23.32 -0.25 -7.01
C ARG A 228 -22.71 -0.53 -5.64
N ASN A 229 -23.49 -1.02 -4.69
CA ASN A 229 -23.01 -1.35 -3.35
C ASN A 229 -22.01 -2.51 -3.36
N ILE A 230 -22.20 -3.53 -4.22
CA ILE A 230 -21.22 -4.61 -4.40
C ILE A 230 -19.88 -4.05 -4.88
N MET A 231 -19.89 -3.19 -5.90
CA MET A 231 -18.66 -2.60 -6.44
C MET A 231 -17.97 -1.69 -5.41
N ARG A 232 -18.73 -0.83 -4.73
CA ARG A 232 -18.20 0.03 -3.63
C ARG A 232 -17.64 -0.78 -2.49
N ALA A 233 -18.32 -1.84 -2.07
CA ALA A 233 -17.85 -2.70 -0.98
C ALA A 233 -16.54 -3.39 -1.35
N PHE A 234 -16.45 -3.97 -2.54
CA PHE A 234 -15.21 -4.61 -2.99
C PHE A 234 -14.03 -3.62 -3.07
N VAL A 235 -14.23 -2.45 -3.68
CA VAL A 235 -13.18 -1.42 -3.79
C VAL A 235 -12.79 -0.88 -2.39
N GLY A 236 -13.77 -0.63 -1.52
CA GLY A 236 -13.52 -0.20 -0.14
C GLY A 236 -12.73 -1.24 0.67
N ARG A 237 -13.07 -2.52 0.56
CA ARG A 237 -12.32 -3.62 1.20
C ARG A 237 -10.92 -3.77 0.65
N SER A 238 -10.72 -3.46 -0.63
CA SER A 238 -9.39 -3.40 -1.26
C SER A 238 -8.53 -2.28 -0.68
N ALA A 239 -9.09 -1.09 -0.51
CA ALA A 239 -8.42 0.03 0.14
C ALA A 239 -8.09 -0.25 1.62
N GLU A 240 -9.04 -0.81 2.38
CA GLU A 240 -8.83 -1.18 3.78
C GLU A 240 -7.70 -2.21 3.96
N ALA A 241 -7.66 -3.22 3.09
CA ALA A 241 -6.62 -4.25 3.10
C ALA A 241 -5.23 -3.64 2.80
N ALA A 242 -5.15 -2.74 1.82
CA ALA A 242 -3.92 -2.02 1.48
C ALA A 242 -3.41 -1.17 2.65
N ALA A 243 -4.29 -0.37 3.27
CA ALA A 243 -3.96 0.47 4.41
C ALA A 243 -3.51 -0.36 5.63
N ARG A 244 -4.17 -1.49 5.92
CA ARG A 244 -3.78 -2.41 6.98
C ARG A 244 -2.39 -3.00 6.74
N LYS A 245 -2.08 -3.40 5.50
CA LYS A 245 -0.76 -3.93 5.14
C LYS A 245 0.34 -2.87 5.34
N ALA A 246 0.10 -1.63 4.92
CA ALA A 246 1.04 -0.53 5.11
C ALA A 246 1.33 -0.25 6.59
N ARG A 247 0.28 -0.16 7.43
CA ARG A 247 0.42 0.02 8.89
C ARG A 247 1.20 -1.11 9.57
N ASN A 248 0.91 -2.36 9.21
CA ASN A 248 1.62 -3.51 9.78
C ASN A 248 3.11 -3.50 9.45
N VAL A 249 3.49 -3.19 8.20
CA VAL A 249 4.91 -3.08 7.81
C VAL A 249 5.61 -1.97 8.59
N SER A 250 4.99 -0.80 8.73
CA SER A 250 5.54 0.31 9.50
C SER A 250 5.71 -0.01 10.99
N SER A 251 4.71 -0.60 11.63
CA SER A 251 4.79 -0.95 13.06
C SER A 251 5.89 -1.98 13.37
N VAL A 252 5.99 -3.04 12.57
CA VAL A 252 7.02 -4.09 12.73
C VAL A 252 8.42 -3.52 12.50
N GLY A 253 8.59 -2.68 11.47
CA GLY A 253 9.85 -2.00 11.22
C GLY A 253 10.28 -1.10 12.39
N SER A 254 9.33 -0.37 12.98
CA SER A 254 9.59 0.50 14.12
C SER A 254 10.03 -0.27 15.38
N ASN A 255 9.35 -1.38 15.70
CA ASN A 255 9.67 -2.21 16.86
C ASN A 255 11.09 -2.78 16.77
N ARG A 256 11.50 -3.29 15.59
CA ARG A 256 12.86 -3.85 15.40
C ARG A 256 13.98 -2.84 15.63
N VAL A 257 13.79 -1.57 15.22
CA VAL A 257 14.79 -0.53 15.45
C VAL A 257 14.87 -0.17 16.93
N ARG A 258 13.73 -0.09 17.62
CA ARG A 258 13.68 0.14 19.08
C ARG A 258 14.32 -0.99 19.88
N GLU A 259 14.12 -2.24 19.47
CA GLU A 259 14.79 -3.41 20.06
C GLU A 259 16.32 -3.33 19.92
N ARG A 260 16.83 -2.92 18.75
CA ARG A 260 18.27 -2.75 18.51
C ARG A 260 18.87 -1.61 19.34
N LEU A 261 18.14 -0.49 19.50
CA LEU A 261 18.54 0.58 20.42
C LEU A 261 18.70 0.02 21.84
N ALA A 262 17.72 -0.74 22.33
CA ALA A 262 17.78 -1.35 23.65
C ALA A 262 18.95 -2.35 23.81
N GLN A 263 19.24 -3.16 22.80
CA GLN A 263 20.38 -4.09 22.79
C GLN A 263 21.74 -3.37 22.83
N LEU A 264 21.81 -2.15 22.29
CA LEU A 264 23.00 -1.29 22.36
C LEU A 264 23.04 -0.42 23.62
N GLU A 265 22.12 -0.66 24.57
CA GLU A 265 21.96 0.14 25.80
C GLU A 265 21.75 1.63 25.52
N LEU A 266 21.06 1.92 24.41
CA LEU A 266 20.73 3.26 23.96
C LEU A 266 19.24 3.52 24.07
N ALA A 267 18.89 4.77 24.41
CA ALA A 267 17.56 5.31 24.26
C ALA A 267 17.57 6.37 23.16
N LEU A 268 16.48 6.47 22.40
CA LEU A 268 16.30 7.58 21.48
C LEU A 268 15.99 8.85 22.29
N PRO A 269 16.72 9.96 22.10
CA PRO A 269 16.40 11.22 22.77
C PRO A 269 15.07 11.78 22.26
N GLU A 270 14.48 12.70 23.02
CA GLU A 270 13.31 13.45 22.57
C GLU A 270 13.72 14.43 21.45
N ALA A 271 12.90 14.52 20.39
CA ALA A 271 13.13 15.46 19.30
C ALA A 271 12.95 16.90 19.80
N SER A 272 14.06 17.59 20.05
CA SER A 272 14.04 18.96 20.56
C SER A 272 13.59 19.98 19.52
N LEU A 273 12.87 21.03 19.93
CA LEU A 273 12.59 22.17 19.06
C LEU A 273 13.91 22.90 18.69
N PRO A 274 14.09 23.31 17.42
CA PRO A 274 15.26 24.07 17.01
C PRO A 274 15.41 25.38 17.80
N PRO A 275 16.64 25.78 18.18
CA PRO A 275 16.89 27.01 18.93
C PRO A 275 16.83 28.29 18.08
N GLY A 276 16.53 28.18 16.79
CA GLY A 276 16.54 29.29 15.83
C GLY A 276 15.41 29.19 14.81
N ALA A 277 15.40 30.11 13.83
CA ALA A 277 14.37 30.22 12.82
C ALA A 277 14.53 29.19 11.67
N PHE A 278 14.50 27.91 12.00
CA PHE A 278 14.55 26.78 11.06
C PHE A 278 13.84 25.55 11.63
N SER A 279 13.54 24.56 10.79
CA SER A 279 12.89 23.31 11.19
C SER A 279 13.90 22.21 11.50
N GLY A 280 13.60 21.33 12.48
CA GLY A 280 14.49 20.22 12.85
C GLY A 280 14.65 19.19 11.73
N ALA A 281 13.59 18.99 10.94
CA ALA A 281 13.61 18.26 9.70
C ALA A 281 12.58 18.86 8.71
N VAL A 282 12.82 18.68 7.42
CA VAL A 282 11.90 19.05 6.35
C VAL A 282 11.66 17.84 5.47
N ARG A 283 10.40 17.54 5.20
CA ARG A 283 9.98 16.50 4.26
C ARG A 283 9.62 17.12 2.91
N THR A 284 10.16 16.55 1.84
CA THR A 284 9.78 16.83 0.45
C THR A 284 9.55 15.49 -0.23
N ASP A 285 8.30 15.18 -0.57
CA ASP A 285 7.87 13.88 -1.10
C ASP A 285 8.33 12.69 -0.22
N ASN A 286 9.22 11.87 -0.75
CA ASN A 286 9.79 10.69 -0.10
C ASN A 286 11.17 10.96 0.52
N ILE A 287 11.61 12.21 0.63
CA ILE A 287 12.89 12.59 1.23
C ILE A 287 12.66 13.42 2.48
N ILE A 288 13.32 13.06 3.59
CA ILE A 288 13.43 13.89 4.77
C ILE A 288 14.88 14.34 4.91
N THR A 289 15.09 15.65 5.01
CA THR A 289 16.38 16.26 5.35
C THR A 289 16.32 16.77 6.77
N VAL A 290 17.20 16.25 7.63
CA VAL A 290 17.35 16.65 9.02
C VAL A 290 18.40 17.73 9.12
N SER A 291 18.08 18.84 9.78
CA SER A 291 19.03 19.92 10.06
C SER A 291 20.18 19.42 10.91
N GLY A 292 21.34 20.08 10.85
CA GLY A 292 22.53 19.71 11.62
C GLY A 292 22.23 19.49 13.11
N GLN A 293 22.71 18.36 13.64
CA GLN A 293 22.52 17.94 15.02
C GLN A 293 23.85 17.79 15.74
N VAL A 294 23.90 18.30 16.95
CA VAL A 294 25.08 18.30 17.83
C VAL A 294 24.95 17.20 18.90
N PRO A 295 26.05 16.75 19.54
CA PRO A 295 26.04 15.68 20.54
C PRO A 295 25.42 16.15 21.86
N LEU A 296 24.09 16.21 21.90
CA LEU A 296 23.35 16.40 23.14
C LEU A 296 23.03 15.05 23.77
N LYS A 297 23.30 14.94 25.06
CA LYS A 297 22.86 13.84 25.91
C LYS A 297 22.01 14.43 27.03
N ASP A 298 20.78 13.97 27.15
CA ASP A 298 19.80 14.48 28.13
C ASP A 298 19.63 16.02 28.05
N GLY A 299 19.66 16.58 26.82
CA GLY A 299 19.53 18.01 26.54
C GLY A 299 20.80 18.85 26.79
N ALA A 300 21.83 18.28 27.42
CA ALA A 300 23.11 18.93 27.69
C ALA A 300 24.16 18.61 26.63
N VAL A 301 25.12 19.51 26.42
CA VAL A 301 26.29 19.25 25.57
C VAL A 301 27.09 18.11 26.18
N LEU A 302 27.35 17.05 25.42
CA LEU A 302 28.13 15.91 25.88
C LEU A 302 29.60 16.28 26.14
N GLN A 303 30.21 17.01 25.21
CA GLN A 303 31.61 17.41 25.26
C GLN A 303 31.85 18.65 24.40
N THR A 304 32.86 19.43 24.78
CA THR A 304 33.36 20.59 24.03
C THR A 304 34.84 20.43 23.72
N GLY A 305 35.32 21.13 22.68
CA GLY A 305 36.74 21.18 22.32
C GLY A 305 37.01 20.63 20.92
N HIS A 306 38.29 20.54 20.58
CA HIS A 306 38.75 20.22 19.22
C HIS A 306 39.49 18.89 19.14
N LEU A 307 39.25 18.14 18.07
CA LEU A 307 40.03 16.95 17.73
C LEU A 307 41.47 17.36 17.38
N GLY A 308 42.44 16.62 17.93
CA GLY A 308 43.86 16.94 17.79
C GLY A 308 44.40 17.91 18.85
N ALA A 309 43.53 18.43 19.73
CA ALA A 309 43.90 19.25 20.88
C ALA A 309 43.28 18.73 22.18
N ASP A 310 41.97 18.92 22.36
CA ASP A 310 41.25 18.65 23.61
C ASP A 310 40.52 17.31 23.61
N VAL A 311 40.16 16.82 22.42
CA VAL A 311 39.27 15.67 22.24
C VAL A 311 40.01 14.56 21.51
N SER A 312 39.96 13.35 22.07
CA SER A 312 40.46 12.15 21.43
C SER A 312 39.53 11.66 20.33
N ILE A 313 40.03 10.79 19.44
CA ILE A 313 39.20 10.21 18.37
C ILE A 313 38.05 9.38 18.94
N GLU A 314 38.27 8.67 20.03
CA GLU A 314 37.22 7.84 20.64
C GLU A 314 36.10 8.69 21.24
N GLU A 315 36.46 9.75 21.96
CA GLU A 315 35.48 10.73 22.45
C GLU A 315 34.74 11.43 21.30
N GLY A 316 35.45 11.75 20.20
CA GLY A 316 34.84 12.26 18.97
C GLY A 316 33.86 11.26 18.35
N ARG A 317 34.17 9.97 18.33
CA ARG A 317 33.28 8.91 17.82
C ARG A 317 32.01 8.81 18.65
N GLU A 318 32.12 8.89 19.98
CA GLU A 318 30.93 8.92 20.86
C GLU A 318 30.12 10.20 20.64
N CYS A 319 30.76 11.34 20.40
CA CYS A 319 30.06 12.56 19.99
C CYS A 319 29.34 12.38 18.65
N ALA A 320 29.97 11.78 17.64
CA ALA A 320 29.31 11.48 16.37
C ALA A 320 28.10 10.55 16.56
N ARG A 321 28.20 9.58 17.48
CA ARG A 321 27.11 8.68 17.84
C ARG A 321 25.92 9.43 18.43
N TRP A 322 26.15 10.33 19.39
CA TRP A 322 25.08 11.15 19.98
C TRP A 322 24.49 12.18 19.01
N ALA A 323 25.32 12.81 18.18
CA ALA A 323 24.85 13.70 17.12
C ALA A 323 23.89 12.96 16.16
N LEU A 324 24.24 11.72 15.78
CA LEU A 324 23.35 10.89 14.97
C LEU A 324 22.07 10.48 15.72
N LEU A 325 22.13 10.15 17.01
CA LEU A 325 20.93 9.83 17.79
C LEU A 325 19.93 10.99 17.82
N ASN A 326 20.42 12.22 17.99
CA ASN A 326 19.59 13.41 17.90
C ASN A 326 19.01 13.60 16.49
N ALA A 327 19.78 13.30 15.44
CA ALA A 327 19.29 13.33 14.07
C ALA A 327 18.22 12.27 13.79
N LEU A 328 18.40 11.07 14.34
CA LEU A 328 17.41 9.99 14.25
C LEU A 328 16.12 10.33 15.02
N ALA A 329 16.19 11.08 16.12
CA ALA A 329 15.00 11.55 16.83
C ALA A 329 14.17 12.53 15.98
N GLN A 330 14.83 13.52 15.36
CA GLN A 330 14.16 14.42 14.41
C GLN A 330 13.59 13.67 13.21
N LEU A 331 14.35 12.71 12.67
CA LEU A 331 13.93 11.90 11.54
C LEU A 331 12.73 11.02 11.90
N GLU A 332 12.73 10.37 13.08
CA GLU A 332 11.62 9.53 13.52
C GLU A 332 10.34 10.37 13.64
N ALA A 333 10.44 11.53 14.31
CA ALA A 333 9.31 12.43 14.49
C ALA A 333 8.73 12.89 13.14
N ALA A 334 9.59 13.25 12.19
CA ALA A 334 9.18 13.69 10.87
C ALA A 334 8.68 12.55 9.97
N ALA A 335 9.20 11.32 10.15
CA ALA A 335 8.79 10.15 9.38
C ALA A 335 7.52 9.46 9.94
N GLY A 336 7.09 9.80 11.16
CA GLY A 336 6.01 9.09 11.85
C GLY A 336 6.41 7.69 12.33
N GLY A 337 7.70 7.47 12.62
CA GLY A 337 8.23 6.18 13.09
C GLY A 337 9.31 5.57 12.19
N PHE A 338 10.22 4.79 12.78
CA PHE A 338 11.34 4.17 12.06
C PHE A 338 10.94 3.16 10.98
N GLY A 339 9.72 2.63 11.04
CA GLY A 339 9.17 1.74 10.03
C GLY A 339 8.99 2.40 8.66
N ASN A 340 8.81 3.72 8.64
CA ASN A 340 8.62 4.47 7.41
C ASN A 340 9.96 4.86 6.77
N ILE A 341 11.11 4.63 7.41
CA ILE A 341 12.42 4.92 6.81
C ILE A 341 12.80 3.77 5.88
N LEU A 342 12.96 4.07 4.58
CA LEU A 342 13.33 3.12 3.54
C LEU A 342 14.84 3.04 3.32
N GLY A 343 15.58 4.09 3.67
CA GLY A 343 17.04 4.11 3.59
C GLY A 343 17.62 5.50 3.81
N PHE A 344 18.93 5.65 3.61
CA PHE A 344 19.65 6.91 3.83
C PHE A 344 20.31 7.38 2.54
N VAL A 345 20.16 8.66 2.22
CA VAL A 345 20.77 9.28 1.05
C VAL A 345 22.19 9.74 1.40
N ARG A 346 22.31 10.49 2.50
CA ARG A 346 23.55 11.20 2.85
C ARG A 346 23.70 11.36 4.35
N LEU A 347 24.92 11.17 4.84
CA LEU A 347 25.38 11.57 6.16
C LEU A 347 26.55 12.54 5.99
N ALA A 348 26.39 13.78 6.47
CA ALA A 348 27.47 14.75 6.50
C ALA A 348 27.96 14.92 7.94
N GLY A 349 29.25 14.70 8.15
CA GLY A 349 29.89 14.93 9.44
C GLY A 349 30.84 16.13 9.38
N TYR A 350 30.65 17.06 10.31
CA TYR A 350 31.51 18.21 10.52
C TYR A 350 32.23 18.01 11.85
N VAL A 351 33.55 18.16 11.84
CA VAL A 351 34.39 17.85 13.00
C VAL A 351 35.22 19.09 13.33
N ALA A 352 35.01 19.65 14.52
CA ALA A 352 35.84 20.74 15.02
C ALA A 352 37.23 20.19 15.37
N ALA A 353 38.25 20.67 14.67
CA ALA A 353 39.57 20.06 14.69
C ALA A 353 40.69 21.09 14.57
N ASP A 354 41.86 20.75 15.11
CA ASP A 354 43.10 21.46 14.80
C ASP A 354 43.46 21.33 13.31
N ALA A 355 44.16 22.32 12.76
CA ALA A 355 44.50 22.39 11.34
C ALA A 355 45.33 21.19 10.84
N ALA A 356 46.10 20.54 11.71
CA ALA A 356 46.92 19.37 11.35
C ALA A 356 46.17 18.02 11.50
N PHE A 357 44.93 18.03 11.99
CA PHE A 357 44.17 16.79 12.16
C PHE A 357 43.59 16.31 10.83
N GLU A 358 43.84 15.06 10.46
CA GLU A 358 43.41 14.50 9.16
C GLU A 358 42.38 13.36 9.30
N ARG A 359 42.15 12.88 10.53
CA ARG A 359 41.38 11.65 10.81
C ARG A 359 39.88 11.89 10.99
N HIS A 360 39.31 12.88 10.30
CA HIS A 360 37.88 13.23 10.39
C HIS A 360 36.96 12.04 10.08
N GLY A 361 37.31 11.23 9.07
CA GLY A 361 36.55 10.03 8.71
C GLY A 361 36.43 9.04 9.87
N ALA A 362 37.51 8.86 10.65
CA ALA A 362 37.53 7.95 11.80
C ALA A 362 36.62 8.40 12.96
N VAL A 363 36.34 9.70 13.04
CA VAL A 363 35.39 10.29 14.00
C VAL A 363 33.96 10.06 13.53
N VAL A 364 33.67 10.39 12.27
CA VAL A 364 32.33 10.23 11.67
C VAL A 364 31.91 8.76 11.51
N ASP A 365 32.87 7.83 11.48
CA ASP A 365 32.62 6.39 11.54
C ASP A 365 31.73 6.01 12.75
N GLY A 366 31.82 6.71 13.88
CA GLY A 366 30.94 6.47 15.04
C GLY A 366 29.45 6.62 14.71
N ALA A 367 29.10 7.59 13.84
CA ALA A 367 27.74 7.74 13.33
C ALA A 367 27.41 6.64 12.30
N SER A 368 28.28 6.43 11.30
CA SER A 368 28.03 5.43 10.24
C SER A 368 27.86 4.01 10.79
N GLU A 369 28.61 3.63 11.82
CA GLU A 369 28.52 2.32 12.47
C GLU A 369 27.22 2.16 13.27
N LEU A 370 26.78 3.20 14.00
CA LEU A 370 25.49 3.15 14.68
C LEU A 370 24.34 3.01 13.68
N LEU A 371 24.38 3.74 12.56
CA LEU A 371 23.37 3.63 11.51
C LEU A 371 23.29 2.19 10.96
N ARG A 372 24.45 1.56 10.75
CA ARG A 372 24.57 0.16 10.33
C ARG A 372 24.01 -0.82 11.36
N ALA A 373 24.25 -0.59 12.64
CA ALA A 373 23.73 -1.42 13.70
C ALA A 373 22.19 -1.34 13.81
N LEU A 374 21.62 -0.14 13.64
CA LEU A 374 20.17 0.08 13.75
C LEU A 374 19.39 -0.34 12.49
N PHE A 375 20.00 -0.18 11.30
CA PHE A 375 19.37 -0.41 9.99
C PHE A 375 20.19 -1.35 9.09
N PRO A 376 20.48 -2.60 9.50
CA PRO A 376 21.40 -3.50 8.79
C PRO A 376 21.06 -3.76 7.31
N ASP A 377 19.78 -3.69 6.94
CA ASP A 377 19.31 -3.94 5.58
C ASP A 377 19.25 -2.67 4.70
N ARG A 378 19.45 -1.48 5.28
CA ARG A 378 19.22 -0.19 4.60
C ARG A 378 20.06 0.99 5.11
N TRP A 379 21.21 0.72 5.72
CA TRP A 379 22.10 1.72 6.34
C TRP A 379 23.01 2.45 5.36
N ALA A 380 23.17 1.91 4.14
CA ALA A 380 24.09 2.46 3.15
C ALA A 380 23.75 3.93 2.87
N HIS A 381 24.77 4.79 2.82
CA HIS A 381 24.64 6.23 2.62
C HIS A 381 25.87 6.77 1.90
N ALA A 382 25.68 7.84 1.12
CA ALA A 382 26.80 8.68 0.72
C ALA A 382 27.33 9.45 1.95
N ARG A 383 28.65 9.69 2.02
CA ARG A 383 29.25 10.33 3.18
C ARG A 383 30.22 11.43 2.80
N ILE A 384 30.24 12.48 3.62
CA ILE A 384 31.37 13.41 3.70
C ILE A 384 31.79 13.60 5.17
N ALA A 385 33.07 13.77 5.42
CA ALA A 385 33.64 14.10 6.73
C ALA A 385 34.60 15.27 6.56
N ILE A 386 34.29 16.42 7.14
CA ILE A 386 35.03 17.68 6.92
C ILE A 386 35.51 18.24 8.26
N GLY A 387 36.75 18.73 8.29
CA GLY A 387 37.29 19.54 9.38
C GLY A 387 36.81 20.98 9.33
N VAL A 388 36.40 21.52 10.47
CA VAL A 388 35.98 22.92 10.61
C VAL A 388 36.66 23.57 11.82
N THR A 389 36.81 24.89 11.79
CA THR A 389 37.47 25.62 12.89
C THR A 389 36.62 25.66 14.16
N SER A 390 35.29 25.61 14.05
CA SER A 390 34.40 25.64 15.21
C SER A 390 32.99 25.18 14.81
N LEU A 391 32.24 24.69 15.79
CA LEU A 391 30.84 24.29 15.66
C LEU A 391 29.97 24.99 16.71
N PRO A 392 28.64 25.05 16.53
CA PRO A 392 27.72 25.62 17.52
C PRO A 392 27.94 25.02 18.91
N ARG A 393 27.88 25.87 19.95
CA ARG A 393 28.09 25.46 21.36
C ARG A 393 29.48 24.89 21.67
N GLY A 394 30.46 25.02 20.77
CA GLY A 394 31.84 24.56 20.99
C GLY A 394 32.01 23.04 20.98
N VAL A 395 31.05 22.31 20.41
CA VAL A 395 31.08 20.84 20.35
C VAL A 395 32.12 20.32 19.34
N PRO A 396 32.62 19.09 19.51
CA PRO A 396 33.60 18.52 18.60
C PRO A 396 33.01 18.00 17.28
N VAL A 397 31.70 17.68 17.23
CA VAL A 397 31.06 17.04 16.07
C VAL A 397 29.65 17.59 15.83
N GLU A 398 29.26 17.74 14.57
CA GLU A 398 27.89 17.97 14.12
C GLU A 398 27.56 17.03 12.95
N VAL A 399 26.36 16.49 12.92
CA VAL A 399 25.89 15.55 11.88
C VAL A 399 24.62 16.06 11.22
N GLU A 400 24.59 16.02 9.89
CA GLU A 400 23.40 16.20 9.06
C GLU A 400 23.03 14.87 8.41
N LEU A 401 21.72 14.59 8.29
CA LEU A 401 21.22 13.33 7.76
C LEU A 401 20.07 13.55 6.77
N THR A 402 20.14 12.92 5.61
CA THR A 402 19.05 12.84 4.64
C THR A 402 18.62 11.40 4.46
N ALA A 403 17.32 11.13 4.55
CA ALA A 403 16.75 9.79 4.45
C ALA A 403 15.64 9.71 3.41
N VAL A 404 15.46 8.52 2.85
CA VAL A 404 14.29 8.16 2.04
C VAL A 404 13.25 7.55 2.95
N VAL A 405 12.01 7.99 2.84
CA VAL A 405 10.86 7.49 3.60
C VAL A 405 9.77 6.98 2.67
N GLY A 406 8.92 6.08 3.17
CA GLY A 406 7.73 5.63 2.45
C GLY A 406 6.68 6.73 2.37
N ASP A 407 5.74 6.56 1.46
CA ASP A 407 4.57 7.45 1.34
C ASP A 407 3.85 7.54 2.70
N GLU A 408 3.31 8.72 3.04
CA GLU A 408 2.50 8.86 4.24
C GLU A 408 1.27 7.96 4.13
N ALA A 409 1.11 7.08 5.13
CA ALA A 409 0.11 6.01 5.15
C ALA A 409 -1.31 6.49 5.37
#